data_AF-A0A1Q3LPV2-F1
#
_entry.id   AF-A0A1Q3LPV2-F1
#
_cell.length_a   1.000
_cell.length_b   1.000
_cell.length_c   1.000
_cell.angle_alpha   90.00
_cell.angle_beta   90.00
_cell.angle_gamma   90.00
#
_symmetry.space_group_name_H-M   'P 1'
#
loop_
_entity.id
_entity.type
_entity.pdbx_description
1 polymer ?
#
loop_
_entity_poly.entity_id
_entity_poly.type
_entity_poly.pdbx_seq_one_letter_code
_entity_poly.pdbx_strand_id
1 'polypeptide(L)'
;MTSEIRQPMARPATLGEYLAIRPWMIDTHGRPAILENCASCGRQHFTVEPCAREAPCPRCGSTASRCHRPSGHDADAWHAERAAAFEALCAEREAAGLPQVARSPDTTPALFDWPST
;
A
#
# COMPACT_ATOMS: atom_id res chain seq x y z
N MET A 1 3.09 26.15 3.24
CA MET A 1 3.81 24.89 2.95
C MET A 1 3.38 23.90 4.02
N THR A 2 2.43 23.01 3.73
CA THR A 2 2.11 21.90 4.61
C THR A 2 3.30 20.95 4.55
N SER A 3 4.11 20.92 5.61
CA SER A 3 5.20 19.96 5.71
C SER A 3 4.59 18.56 5.63
N GLU A 4 4.98 17.79 4.62
CA GLU A 4 4.47 16.44 4.41
C GLU A 4 4.90 15.56 5.58
N ILE A 5 3.94 14.98 6.31
CA ILE A 5 4.24 14.08 7.43
C ILE A 5 4.88 12.80 6.88
N ARG A 6 5.99 12.38 7.50
CA ARG A 6 6.79 11.20 7.13
C ARG A 6 6.89 10.24 8.30
N GLN A 7 7.12 8.96 8.02
CA GLN A 7 7.43 8.00 9.08
C GLN A 7 8.68 8.46 9.84
N PRO A 8 8.71 8.33 11.18
CA PRO A 8 9.85 8.70 11.99
C PRO A 8 11.01 7.68 11.88
N MET A 9 10.81 6.59 11.15
CA MET A 9 11.77 5.52 10.96
C MET A 9 12.16 5.35 9.49
N ALA A 10 13.35 4.80 9.27
CA ALA A 10 13.84 4.46 7.94
C ALA A 10 12.92 3.48 7.23
N ARG A 11 13.00 3.46 5.90
CA ARG A 11 12.26 2.48 5.10
C ARG A 11 12.75 1.07 5.45
N PRO A 12 11.85 0.11 5.73
CA PRO A 12 12.25 -1.28 5.93
C PRO A 12 12.79 -1.84 4.61
N ALA A 13 13.90 -2.57 4.67
CA ALA A 13 14.51 -3.27 3.55
C ALA A 13 14.00 -4.72 3.44
N THR A 14 13.41 -5.26 4.51
CA THR A 14 12.91 -6.63 4.56
C THR A 14 11.48 -6.70 5.08
N LEU A 15 10.78 -7.80 4.77
CA LEU A 15 9.47 -8.09 5.36
C LEU A 15 9.54 -8.16 6.89
N GLY A 16 10.61 -8.73 7.45
CA GLY A 16 10.81 -8.83 8.89
C GLY A 16 10.90 -7.46 9.56
N GLU A 17 11.68 -6.55 8.97
CA GLU A 17 11.76 -5.15 9.42
C GLU A 17 10.42 -4.45 9.31
N TYR A 18 9.72 -4.60 8.18
CA TYR A 18 8.38 -4.04 7.99
C TYR A 18 7.44 -4.51 9.11
N LEU A 19 7.36 -5.82 9.37
CA LEU A 19 6.49 -6.37 10.42
C LEU A 19 6.86 -5.86 11.82
N ALA A 20 8.15 -5.64 12.10
CA ALA A 20 8.63 -5.13 13.37
C ALA A 20 8.24 -3.65 13.58
N ILE A 21 8.29 -2.83 12.53
CA ILE A 21 7.96 -1.40 12.61
C ILE A 21 6.46 -1.10 12.44
N ARG A 22 5.71 -2.00 11.79
CA ARG A 22 4.30 -1.81 11.44
C ARG A 22 3.41 -1.32 12.59
N PRO A 23 3.56 -1.79 13.84
CA PRO A 23 2.75 -1.29 14.97
C PRO A 23 3.03 0.17 15.38
N TRP A 24 4.14 0.75 14.90
CA TRP A 24 4.63 2.07 15.27
C TRP A 24 4.49 3.10 14.13
N MET A 25 3.94 2.68 13.00
CA MET A 25 3.76 3.55 11.84
C MET A 25 2.69 4.61 12.12
N ILE A 26 2.80 5.75 11.44
CA ILE A 26 1.84 6.86 11.53
C ILE A 26 1.11 7.12 10.21
N ASP A 27 -0.02 7.81 10.27
CA ASP A 27 -0.76 8.31 9.12
C ASP A 27 -0.25 9.69 8.66
N THR A 28 -0.75 10.18 7.53
CA THR A 28 -0.43 11.51 6.96
C THR A 28 -0.88 12.68 7.84
N HIS A 29 -1.62 12.44 8.92
CA HIS A 29 -1.96 13.43 9.95
C HIS A 29 -1.08 13.31 11.21
N GLY A 30 -0.10 12.40 11.24
CA GLY A 30 0.80 12.18 12.36
C GLY A 30 0.23 11.32 13.49
N ARG A 31 -0.91 10.65 13.26
CA ARG A 31 -1.54 9.78 14.25
C ARG A 31 -1.05 8.34 14.10
N PRO A 32 -1.00 7.54 15.17
CA PRO A 32 -0.68 6.11 15.06
C PRO A 32 -1.60 5.41 14.06
N ALA A 33 -1.01 4.66 13.13
CA ALA A 33 -1.75 3.88 12.15
C ALA A 33 -2.30 2.62 12.84
N ILE A 34 -3.63 2.42 12.74
CA ILE A 34 -4.32 1.32 13.43
C ILE A 34 -4.42 0.12 12.49
N LEU A 35 -4.02 -1.07 12.96
CA LEU A 35 -4.15 -2.33 12.23
C LEU A 35 -5.43 -3.05 12.64
N GLU A 36 -6.30 -3.36 11.69
CA GLU A 36 -7.52 -4.12 11.93
C GLU A 36 -7.75 -5.21 10.89
N ASN A 37 -8.49 -6.25 11.26
CA ASN A 37 -8.97 -7.24 10.31
C ASN A 37 -10.10 -6.64 9.48
N CYS A 38 -9.86 -6.47 8.19
CA CYS A 38 -10.85 -5.92 7.28
C CYS A 38 -12.03 -6.89 7.09
N ALA A 39 -13.24 -6.42 7.33
CA ALA A 39 -14.47 -7.20 7.14
C ALA A 39 -14.67 -7.68 5.69
N SER A 40 -14.17 -6.92 4.70
CA SER A 40 -14.32 -7.26 3.27
C SER A 40 -13.36 -8.36 2.81
N CYS A 41 -12.10 -8.33 3.27
CA CYS A 41 -11.06 -9.23 2.76
C CYS A 41 -10.52 -10.25 3.75
N GLY A 42 -10.85 -10.10 5.04
CA GLY A 42 -10.40 -10.96 6.14
C GLY A 42 -8.91 -10.84 6.44
N ARG A 43 -8.21 -9.86 5.89
CA ARG A 43 -6.78 -9.61 6.14
C ARG A 43 -6.59 -8.41 7.04
N GLN A 44 -5.48 -8.43 7.77
CA GLN A 44 -5.05 -7.30 8.57
C GLN A 44 -4.31 -6.29 7.69
N HIS A 45 -4.80 -5.05 7.68
CA HIS A 45 -4.14 -3.89 7.07
C HIS A 45 -4.47 -2.62 7.85
N PHE A 46 -3.84 -1.50 7.52
CA PHE A 46 -4.12 -0.26 8.24
C PHE A 46 -5.54 0.23 7.91
N THR A 47 -6.23 0.81 8.89
CA THR A 47 -7.61 1.33 8.72
C THR A 47 -7.67 2.53 7.79
N VAL A 48 -6.55 3.22 7.59
CA VAL A 48 -6.40 4.37 6.69
C VAL A 48 -6.07 3.94 5.25
N GLU A 49 -5.63 2.70 5.04
CA GLU A 49 -5.38 2.16 3.70
C GLU A 49 -6.69 1.69 3.04
N PRO A 50 -6.83 1.82 1.72
CA PRO A 50 -7.84 1.08 1.00
C PRO A 50 -7.67 -0.42 1.18
N CYS A 51 -8.79 -1.15 1.17
CA CYS A 51 -8.74 -2.59 1.08
C CYS A 51 -8.31 -2.99 -0.33
N ALA A 52 -7.40 -3.96 -0.47
CA ALA A 52 -6.94 -4.44 -1.78
C ALA A 52 -8.06 -5.01 -2.68
N ARG A 53 -9.24 -5.34 -2.11
CA ARG A 53 -10.43 -5.72 -2.88
C ARG A 53 -11.09 -4.55 -3.60
N GLU A 54 -10.86 -3.32 -3.15
CA GLU A 54 -11.41 -2.10 -3.74
C GLU A 54 -10.64 -1.67 -4.99
N ALA A 55 -9.41 -2.16 -5.19
CA ALA A 55 -8.61 -1.93 -6.38
C ALA A 55 -8.70 -3.15 -7.31
N PRO A 56 -9.75 -3.31 -8.15
CA PRO A 56 -9.91 -4.49 -9.01
C PRO A 56 -8.71 -4.66 -9.96
N CYS A 57 -8.43 -5.91 -10.36
CA CYS A 57 -7.43 -6.15 -11.39
C CYS A 57 -7.82 -5.42 -12.68
N PRO A 58 -6.96 -4.57 -13.27
CA PRO A 58 -7.32 -3.81 -14.48
C PRO A 58 -7.57 -4.70 -15.71
N ARG A 59 -7.04 -5.93 -15.71
CA ARG A 59 -7.21 -6.87 -16.82
C ARG A 59 -8.42 -7.81 -16.69
N CYS A 60 -8.67 -8.36 -15.51
CA CYS A 60 -9.72 -9.37 -15.31
C CYS A 60 -10.84 -8.94 -14.35
N GLY A 61 -10.77 -7.73 -13.76
CA GLY A 61 -11.75 -7.22 -12.82
C GLY A 61 -11.77 -7.90 -11.46
N SER A 62 -10.89 -8.88 -11.21
CA SER A 62 -10.90 -9.64 -9.97
C SER A 62 -10.61 -8.74 -8.76
N THR A 63 -11.51 -8.80 -7.78
CA THR A 63 -11.37 -8.19 -6.45
C THR A 63 -10.85 -9.18 -5.42
N ALA A 64 -10.48 -10.40 -5.83
CA ALA A 64 -10.00 -11.41 -4.90
C ALA A 64 -8.67 -11.00 -4.27
N SER A 65 -8.48 -11.36 -3.00
CA SER A 65 -7.27 -11.05 -2.23
C SER A 65 -6.10 -11.95 -2.63
N ARG A 66 -6.39 -13.19 -3.05
CA ARG A 66 -5.48 -14.01 -3.84
C ARG A 66 -5.90 -13.87 -5.28
N CYS A 67 -4.97 -13.45 -6.09
CA CYS A 67 -5.29 -13.15 -7.45
C CYS A 67 -5.17 -14.41 -8.30
N HIS A 68 -6.21 -14.69 -9.05
CA HIS A 68 -6.18 -15.74 -10.03
C HIS A 68 -5.66 -15.14 -11.34
N ARG A 69 -4.36 -15.33 -11.58
CA ARG A 69 -3.71 -14.95 -12.85
C ARG A 69 -4.50 -15.59 -14.01
N PRO A 70 -5.01 -14.81 -14.97
CA PRO A 70 -5.55 -15.38 -16.20
C PRO A 70 -4.44 -16.12 -16.96
N SER A 71 -4.76 -17.24 -17.59
CA SER A 71 -3.79 -17.98 -18.41
C SER A 71 -3.18 -17.06 -19.48
N GLY A 72 -1.85 -17.09 -19.62
CA GLY A 72 -1.13 -16.36 -20.68
C GLY A 72 -0.54 -14.99 -20.30
N HIS A 73 -0.67 -14.51 -19.05
CA HIS A 73 -0.08 -13.23 -18.62
C HIS A 73 1.28 -13.41 -17.96
N ASP A 74 2.27 -12.55 -18.14
CA ASP A 74 3.45 -12.62 -17.25
C ASP A 74 3.07 -12.32 -15.79
N ALA A 75 3.58 -13.10 -14.84
CA ALA A 75 3.16 -12.99 -13.43
C ALA A 75 3.61 -11.67 -12.81
N ASP A 76 4.79 -11.18 -13.15
CA ASP A 76 5.38 -9.99 -12.56
C ASP A 76 4.72 -8.74 -13.14
N ALA A 77 4.52 -8.70 -14.46
CA ALA A 77 3.76 -7.62 -15.10
C ALA A 77 2.32 -7.53 -14.55
N TRP A 78 1.69 -8.69 -14.31
CA TRP A 78 0.34 -8.76 -13.77
C TRP A 78 0.26 -8.30 -12.31
N HIS A 79 1.26 -8.62 -11.47
CA HIS A 79 1.37 -8.07 -10.11
C HIS A 79 1.65 -6.56 -10.12
N ALA A 80 2.50 -6.08 -11.03
CA ALA A 80 2.86 -4.68 -11.15
C ALA A 80 1.63 -3.79 -11.42
N GLU A 81 0.79 -4.18 -12.36
CA GLU A 81 -0.43 -3.43 -12.68
C GLU A 81 -1.41 -3.38 -11.50
N ARG A 82 -1.50 -4.45 -10.70
CA ARG A 82 -2.37 -4.45 -9.51
C ARG A 82 -1.84 -3.56 -8.39
N ALA A 83 -0.54 -3.56 -8.18
CA ALA A 83 0.08 -2.64 -7.22
C ALA A 83 -0.11 -1.18 -7.66
N ALA A 84 0.11 -0.87 -8.94
CA ALA A 84 -0.12 0.47 -9.48
C ALA A 84 -1.59 0.92 -9.33
N ALA A 85 -2.56 0.04 -9.59
CA ALA A 85 -3.98 0.34 -9.37
C ALA A 85 -4.31 0.59 -7.89
N PHE A 86 -3.64 -0.12 -6.98
CA PHE A 86 -3.79 0.10 -5.54
C PHE A 86 -3.18 1.45 -5.11
N GLU A 87 -2.00 1.78 -5.61
CA GLU A 87 -1.34 3.07 -5.36
C GLU A 87 -2.16 4.26 -5.88
N ALA A 88 -2.76 4.13 -7.07
CA ALA A 88 -3.67 5.14 -7.60
C ALA A 88 -4.87 5.38 -6.67
N LEU A 89 -5.47 4.32 -6.12
CA LEU A 89 -6.56 4.44 -5.15
C LEU A 89 -6.12 5.13 -3.85
N CYS A 90 -4.90 4.84 -3.36
CA CYS A 90 -4.34 5.55 -2.21
C CYS A 90 -4.16 7.05 -2.51
N ALA A 91 -3.63 7.39 -3.70
CA ALA A 91 -3.40 8.76 -4.12
C ALA A 91 -4.71 9.54 -4.30
N GLU A 92 -5.75 8.92 -4.86
CA GLU A 92 -7.09 9.53 -4.98
C GLU A 92 -7.69 9.86 -3.62
N ARG A 93 -7.57 8.93 -2.65
CA ARG A 93 -8.03 9.15 -1.28
C ARG A 93 -7.25 10.24 -0.56
N GLU A 94 -5.94 10.26 -0.73
CA GLU A 94 -5.06 11.32 -0.20
C GLU A 94 -5.43 12.69 -0.79
N ALA A 95 -5.66 12.77 -2.10
CA ALA A 95 -6.11 14.00 -2.77
C ALA A 95 -7.51 14.45 -2.31
N ALA A 96 -8.36 13.52 -1.88
CA ALA A 96 -9.64 13.80 -1.24
C ALA A 96 -9.52 14.20 0.24
N GLY A 97 -8.32 14.28 0.80
CA GLY A 97 -8.06 14.65 2.20
C GLY A 97 -8.27 13.53 3.20
N LEU A 98 -8.37 12.28 2.75
CA LEU A 98 -8.43 11.11 3.62
C LEU A 98 -7.01 10.75 4.09
N PRO A 99 -6.84 10.37 5.37
CA PRO A 99 -5.53 9.95 5.87
C PRO A 99 -5.06 8.71 5.11
N GLN A 100 -3.75 8.64 4.85
CA GLN A 100 -3.06 7.46 4.32
C GLN A 100 -1.90 7.09 5.26
N VAL A 101 -1.31 5.92 5.09
CA VAL A 101 -0.05 5.60 5.79
C VAL A 101 1.02 6.57 5.32
N ALA A 102 1.70 7.24 6.24
CA ALA A 102 2.77 8.17 5.88
C ALA A 102 3.90 7.43 5.17
N ARG A 103 4.55 8.08 4.20
CA ARG A 103 5.68 7.49 3.48
C ARG A 103 6.93 7.48 4.35
N SER A 104 7.80 6.50 4.16
CA SER A 104 9.15 6.51 4.73
C SER A 104 9.96 7.70 4.18
N PRO A 105 10.99 8.17 4.91
CA PRO A 105 11.91 9.17 4.39
C PRO A 105 12.59 8.72 3.09
N ASP A 106 12.80 9.65 2.16
CA ASP A 106 13.32 9.39 0.79
C ASP A 106 14.77 8.89 0.74
N THR A 107 15.48 8.87 1.88
CA THR A 107 16.90 8.50 1.98
C THR A 107 17.16 7.00 1.99
N THR A 108 16.17 6.16 1.67
CA THR A 108 16.30 4.70 1.79
C THR A 108 15.70 4.00 0.55
N PRO A 109 16.46 3.11 -0.11
CA PRO A 109 16.01 2.47 -1.35
C PRO A 109 14.76 1.62 -1.11
N ALA A 110 13.97 1.47 -2.17
CA ALA A 110 12.70 0.80 -2.10
C ALA A 110 12.82 -0.71 -1.83
N LEU A 111 11.84 -1.28 -1.13
CA LEU A 111 11.73 -2.73 -0.88
C LEU A 111 11.60 -3.52 -2.21
N PHE A 112 11.21 -2.82 -3.27
CA PHE A 112 11.26 -3.26 -4.67
C PHE A 112 11.77 -2.09 -5.51
N ASP A 113 12.73 -2.30 -6.42
CA ASP A 113 12.94 -1.38 -7.53
C ASP A 113 11.67 -1.40 -8.38
N TRP A 114 10.74 -0.51 -8.06
CA TRP A 114 9.57 -0.30 -8.88
C TRP A 114 10.03 0.41 -10.16
N PRO A 115 9.62 -0.04 -11.36
CA PRO A 115 10.01 0.64 -12.58
C PRO A 115 9.51 2.08 -12.49
N SER A 116 10.46 3.01 -12.48
CA SER A 116 10.18 4.42 -12.74
C SER A 116 9.81 4.53 -14.20
N THR A 117 8.52 4.56 -14.50
CA THR A 117 8.00 5.03 -15.79
C THR A 117 7.56 6.47 -15.65
#